data_AF-A0A0C9U8A4-F1
#
_entry.id   AF-A0A0C9U8A4-F1
#
_cell.length_a   1.000
_cell.length_b   1.000
_cell.length_c   1.000
_cell.angle_alpha   90.00
_cell.angle_beta   90.00
_cell.angle_gamma   90.00
#
_symmetry.space_group_name_H-M   'P 1'
#
loop_
_entity.id
_entity.type
_entity.pdbx_description
1 polymer ?
#
loop_
_entity_poly.entity_id
_entity_poly.type
_entity_poly.pdbx_seq_one_letter_code
_entity_poly.pdbx_strand_id
1 'polypeptide(L)'
;MDTMWGHSKPADYLKFRSFIFGTAPKEGNPMFPNGVTYEGVGDEKPTYFRGESGANDSMIPLGDNLLEITAKLPKNELTTVLRDFRRYRPTTQREYIASVEERAGLARVKGFAFQDPKSLSLYILNVDQIREFRDRHWRFTKEYIIRRSSYSLATGGSPILKYLPQNLRTVVNVLDEACSALPSTPQLHTQGLDEELIQKVEACRQRSTIQKRVLEREMEVWQIVDEQRQTETAARAGLGVGVTLGVKGKVDAVYTPGEMDMGEAKRLQRGSVGSDRGG
;
A
#
# COMPACT_ATOMS: atom_id res chain seq x y z
N MET A 1 -0.35 10.97 8.47
CA MET A 1 0.48 9.95 9.15
C MET A 1 1.89 10.47 9.51
N ASP A 2 2.15 11.78 9.51
CA ASP A 2 3.53 12.31 9.64
C ASP A 2 4.12 12.21 11.04
N THR A 3 3.27 12.14 12.07
CA THR A 3 3.71 12.00 13.46
C THR A 3 4.24 10.61 13.79
N MET A 4 3.96 9.60 12.95
CA MET A 4 4.32 8.20 13.25
C MET A 4 5.83 8.03 13.45
N TRP A 5 6.66 8.74 12.67
CA TRP A 5 8.12 8.70 12.79
C TRP A 5 8.66 9.12 14.16
N GLY A 6 7.93 9.96 14.89
CA GLY A 6 8.30 10.38 16.24
C GLY A 6 7.82 9.42 17.33
N HIS A 7 6.89 8.51 17.00
CA HIS A 7 6.24 7.61 17.95
C HIS A 7 6.54 6.13 17.71
N SER A 8 7.23 5.78 16.64
CA SER A 8 7.69 4.41 16.39
C SER A 8 9.13 4.40 15.88
N LYS A 9 9.87 3.35 16.26
CA LYS A 9 11.26 3.16 15.88
C LYS A 9 11.34 2.13 14.76
N PRO A 10 11.68 2.53 13.52
CA PRO A 10 11.81 1.58 12.41
C PRO A 10 12.75 0.41 12.73
N ALA A 11 13.87 0.66 13.42
CA ALA A 11 14.85 -0.36 13.79
C ALA A 11 14.31 -1.43 14.75
N ASP A 12 13.34 -1.10 15.60
CA ASP A 12 12.79 -2.03 16.58
C ASP A 12 11.53 -2.76 16.08
N TYR A 13 10.97 -2.35 14.94
CA TYR A 13 9.71 -2.90 14.44
C TYR A 13 9.74 -4.41 14.24
N LEU A 14 10.87 -4.97 13.78
CA LEU A 14 10.99 -6.42 13.58
C LEU A 14 10.84 -7.23 14.88
N LYS A 15 11.16 -6.64 16.05
CA LYS A 15 10.96 -7.27 17.36
C LYS A 15 9.48 -7.41 17.70
N PHE A 16 8.67 -6.44 17.28
CA PHE A 16 7.21 -6.47 17.46
C PHE A 16 6.53 -7.32 16.38
N ARG A 17 7.04 -7.22 15.14
CA ARG A 17 6.44 -7.82 13.95
C ARG A 17 6.19 -9.34 14.11
N SER A 18 7.09 -10.06 14.78
CA SER A 18 6.93 -11.50 15.05
C SER A 18 5.67 -11.84 15.83
N PHE A 19 5.20 -10.96 16.73
CA PHE A 19 4.03 -11.20 17.57
C PHE A 19 2.70 -10.99 16.83
N ILE A 20 2.72 -10.27 15.71
CA ILE A 20 1.54 -10.00 14.89
C ILE A 20 1.49 -10.86 13.62
N PHE A 21 2.46 -11.76 13.44
CA PHE A 21 2.41 -12.79 12.41
C PHE A 21 1.34 -13.84 12.76
N GLY A 22 0.62 -14.28 11.73
CA GLY A 22 -0.35 -15.36 11.88
C GLY A 22 0.24 -16.75 11.65
N THR A 23 -0.65 -17.72 11.68
CA THR A 23 -0.34 -19.13 11.41
C THR A 23 -0.48 -19.46 9.92
N ALA A 24 -1.15 -18.62 9.12
CA ALA A 24 -1.20 -18.68 7.66
C ALA A 24 -0.03 -17.91 7.01
N PRO A 25 0.33 -18.18 5.72
CA PRO A 25 -0.23 -19.21 4.83
C PRO A 25 0.14 -20.62 5.29
N LYS A 26 -0.60 -21.63 4.78
CA LYS A 26 -0.31 -23.04 5.07
C LYS A 26 1.06 -23.44 4.53
N GLU A 27 1.35 -23.05 3.30
CA GLU A 27 2.63 -23.28 2.66
C GLU A 27 3.55 -22.06 2.85
N GLY A 28 4.79 -22.30 3.27
CA GLY A 28 5.81 -21.26 3.35
C GLY A 28 5.82 -20.42 4.63
N ASN A 29 4.99 -20.75 5.63
CA ASN A 29 5.12 -20.19 6.98
C ASN A 29 6.10 -21.05 7.82
N PRO A 30 7.33 -20.59 8.08
CA PRO A 30 8.32 -21.36 8.82
C PRO A 30 8.03 -21.42 10.33
N MET A 31 7.21 -20.49 10.86
CA MET A 31 6.89 -20.44 12.29
C MET A 31 5.81 -21.46 12.65
N PHE A 32 4.85 -21.70 11.75
CA PHE A 32 3.75 -22.63 11.93
C PHE A 32 3.57 -23.54 10.71
N PRO A 33 4.58 -24.36 10.34
CA PRO A 33 4.54 -25.18 9.12
C PRO A 33 3.38 -26.18 9.11
N ASN A 34 2.94 -26.61 10.30
CA ASN A 34 1.84 -27.54 10.48
C ASN A 34 0.55 -26.86 10.96
N GLY A 35 0.47 -25.53 10.95
CA GLY A 35 -0.65 -24.77 11.51
C GLY A 35 -0.72 -24.82 13.04
N VAL A 36 -1.86 -24.43 13.59
CA VAL A 36 -2.14 -24.48 15.04
C VAL A 36 -3.42 -25.24 15.31
N THR A 37 -3.36 -26.20 16.23
CA THR A 37 -4.51 -26.91 16.77
C THR A 37 -4.99 -26.21 18.03
N TYR A 38 -6.28 -25.91 18.11
CA TYR A 38 -6.93 -25.32 19.27
C TYR A 38 -7.58 -26.43 20.09
N GLU A 39 -6.93 -26.83 21.18
CA GLU A 39 -7.40 -27.91 22.06
C GLU A 39 -8.82 -27.63 22.59
N GLY A 40 -9.70 -28.64 22.51
CA GLY A 40 -11.09 -28.52 22.96
C GLY A 40 -11.99 -27.65 22.07
N VAL A 41 -11.53 -27.24 20.88
CA VAL A 41 -12.30 -26.42 19.94
C VAL A 41 -12.40 -27.10 18.57
N GLY A 42 -13.64 -27.25 18.08
CA GLY A 42 -13.91 -27.71 16.72
C GLY A 42 -13.59 -29.19 16.51
N ASP A 43 -12.92 -29.51 15.42
CA ASP A 43 -12.55 -30.88 15.02
C ASP A 43 -11.08 -31.23 15.33
N GLU A 44 -10.41 -30.41 16.16
CA GLU A 44 -8.99 -30.52 16.54
C GLU A 44 -8.01 -30.62 15.36
N LYS A 45 -8.44 -30.21 14.17
CA LYS A 45 -7.54 -30.14 13.01
C LYS A 45 -6.68 -28.88 13.08
N PRO A 46 -5.47 -28.92 12.51
CA PRO A 46 -4.66 -27.72 12.41
C PRO A 46 -5.34 -26.65 11.56
N THR A 47 -5.33 -25.42 12.06
CA THR A 47 -5.94 -24.25 11.43
C THR A 47 -4.90 -23.19 11.10
N TYR A 48 -5.24 -22.37 10.11
CA TYR A 48 -4.35 -21.37 9.53
C TYR A 48 -5.07 -20.03 9.45
N PHE A 49 -4.71 -19.11 10.33
CA PHE A 49 -5.26 -17.76 10.40
C PHE A 49 -4.20 -16.75 9.98
N ARG A 50 -4.61 -15.78 9.17
CA ARG A 50 -3.73 -14.67 8.77
C ARG A 50 -3.42 -13.82 9.99
N GLY A 51 -2.19 -13.30 10.04
CA GLY A 51 -1.81 -12.32 11.04
C GLY A 51 -2.46 -10.98 10.78
N GLU A 52 -2.16 -10.03 11.66
CA GLU A 52 -2.60 -8.65 11.47
C GLU A 52 -2.03 -8.09 10.17
N SER A 53 -2.83 -7.29 9.50
CA SER A 53 -2.43 -6.53 8.32
C SER A 53 -3.19 -5.21 8.32
N GLY A 54 -2.56 -4.16 7.78
CA GLY A 54 -3.27 -2.93 7.46
C GLY A 54 -4.52 -3.16 6.61
N ALA A 55 -4.59 -4.24 5.81
CA ALA A 55 -5.79 -4.62 5.06
C ALA A 55 -7.00 -5.00 5.94
N ASN A 56 -6.83 -5.19 7.25
CA ASN A 56 -7.92 -5.41 8.18
C ASN A 56 -8.71 -4.13 8.48
N ASP A 57 -8.17 -2.94 8.16
CA ASP A 57 -8.88 -1.67 8.33
C ASP A 57 -10.17 -1.60 7.49
N SER A 58 -11.07 -0.70 7.90
CA SER A 58 -12.35 -0.47 7.24
C SER A 58 -12.40 0.85 6.45
N MET A 59 -11.45 1.76 6.67
CA MET A 59 -11.47 3.11 6.12
C MET A 59 -11.06 3.13 4.64
N ILE A 60 -9.96 2.47 4.29
CA ILE A 60 -9.49 2.43 2.91
C ILE A 60 -10.44 1.64 2.01
N PRO A 61 -10.92 0.44 2.40
CA PRO A 61 -11.94 -0.27 1.63
C PRO A 61 -13.25 0.51 1.47
N LEU A 62 -13.63 1.31 2.47
CA LEU A 62 -14.81 2.18 2.38
C LEU A 62 -14.62 3.24 1.29
N GLY A 63 -13.48 3.94 1.30
CA GLY A 63 -13.15 4.93 0.28
C GLY A 63 -13.01 4.32 -1.12
N ASP A 64 -12.35 3.17 -1.22
CA ASP A 64 -12.20 2.43 -2.48
C ASP A 64 -13.53 2.01 -3.08
N ASN A 65 -14.46 1.55 -2.24
CA ASN A 65 -15.79 1.15 -2.67
C ASN A 65 -16.65 2.35 -3.07
N LEU A 66 -16.65 3.42 -2.26
CA LEU A 66 -17.41 4.64 -2.54
C LEU A 66 -16.97 5.31 -3.84
N LEU A 67 -15.66 5.40 -4.07
CA LEU A 67 -15.06 6.02 -5.25
C LEU A 67 -14.94 5.05 -6.43
N GLU A 68 -15.50 3.84 -6.33
CA GLU A 68 -15.44 2.80 -7.35
C GLU A 68 -14.01 2.37 -7.78
N ILE A 69 -12.99 2.61 -6.94
CA ILE A 69 -11.61 2.16 -7.17
C ILE A 69 -11.54 0.63 -7.14
N THR A 70 -12.34 -0.02 -6.29
CA THR A 70 -12.41 -1.49 -6.20
C THR A 70 -12.73 -2.15 -7.54
N ALA A 71 -13.56 -1.52 -8.40
CA ALA A 71 -13.90 -2.04 -9.72
C ALA A 71 -12.72 -2.06 -10.70
N LYS A 72 -11.64 -1.32 -10.39
CA LYS A 72 -10.40 -1.24 -11.18
C LYS A 72 -9.30 -2.17 -10.67
N LEU A 73 -9.53 -2.90 -9.58
CA LEU A 73 -8.58 -3.92 -9.12
C LEU A 73 -8.50 -5.07 -10.14
N PRO A 74 -7.30 -5.59 -10.44
CA PRO A 74 -7.15 -6.70 -11.38
C PRO A 74 -7.80 -7.97 -10.82
N LYS A 75 -8.43 -8.78 -11.66
CA LYS A 75 -8.99 -10.08 -11.25
C LYS A 75 -7.87 -11.13 -11.19
N ASN A 76 -7.17 -11.19 -10.07
CA ASN A 76 -6.08 -12.13 -9.82
C ASN A 76 -6.04 -12.55 -8.35
N GLU A 77 -5.10 -13.43 -7.98
CA GLU A 77 -4.92 -13.91 -6.60
C GLU A 77 -4.78 -12.78 -5.58
N LEU A 78 -4.19 -11.64 -5.98
CA LEU A 78 -4.04 -10.45 -5.15
C LEU A 78 -5.38 -9.93 -4.63
N THR A 79 -6.35 -9.85 -5.54
CA THR A 79 -7.68 -9.35 -5.25
C THR A 79 -8.50 -10.38 -4.49
N THR A 80 -8.26 -11.67 -4.71
CA THR A 80 -8.82 -12.74 -3.88
C THR A 80 -8.33 -12.62 -2.43
N VAL A 81 -7.02 -12.48 -2.21
CA VAL A 81 -6.41 -12.31 -0.88
C VAL A 81 -6.96 -11.07 -0.17
N LEU A 82 -7.13 -9.95 -0.89
CA LEU A 82 -7.80 -8.76 -0.37
C LEU A 82 -9.21 -9.00 0.12
N ARG A 83 -9.98 -9.77 -0.65
CA ARG A 83 -11.35 -10.12 -0.27
C ARG A 83 -11.37 -11.08 0.90
N ASP A 84 -10.38 -11.96 1.04
CA ASP A 84 -10.25 -12.83 2.21
C ASP A 84 -10.03 -12.04 3.49
N PHE A 85 -9.22 -10.97 3.47
CA PHE A 85 -9.04 -10.09 4.63
C PHE A 85 -10.35 -9.47 5.12
N ARG A 86 -11.38 -9.34 4.26
CA ARG A 86 -12.70 -8.85 4.68
C ARG A 86 -13.30 -9.74 5.77
N ARG A 87 -13.04 -11.05 5.77
CA ARG A 87 -13.58 -12.00 6.77
C ARG A 87 -13.09 -11.72 8.19
N TYR A 88 -11.97 -11.02 8.35
CA TYR A 88 -11.36 -10.69 9.63
C TYR A 88 -11.92 -9.40 10.26
N ARG A 89 -12.92 -8.77 9.62
CA ARG A 89 -13.64 -7.62 10.19
C ARG A 89 -14.91 -8.08 10.91
N PRO A 90 -15.36 -7.33 11.94
CA PRO A 90 -16.68 -7.56 12.54
C PRO A 90 -17.79 -7.61 11.50
N THR A 91 -18.80 -8.47 11.71
CA THR A 91 -19.88 -8.70 10.74
C THR A 91 -20.58 -7.41 10.31
N THR A 92 -20.91 -6.52 11.25
CA THR A 92 -21.55 -5.23 10.96
C THR A 92 -20.71 -4.35 10.03
N GLN A 93 -19.38 -4.36 10.18
CA GLN A 93 -18.49 -3.61 9.30
C GLN A 93 -18.40 -4.24 7.90
N ARG A 94 -18.39 -5.58 7.82
CA ARG A 94 -18.38 -6.31 6.55
C ARG A 94 -19.63 -5.99 5.72
N GLU A 95 -20.80 -6.08 6.35
CA GLU A 95 -22.10 -5.78 5.74
C GLU A 95 -22.17 -4.33 5.27
N TYR A 96 -21.75 -3.40 6.13
CA TYR A 96 -21.74 -1.98 5.77
C TYR A 96 -20.85 -1.70 4.55
N ILE A 97 -19.59 -2.15 4.56
CA ILE A 97 -18.64 -1.92 3.45
C ILE A 97 -19.13 -2.57 2.15
N ALA A 98 -19.75 -3.75 2.23
CA ALA A 98 -20.36 -4.41 1.06
C ALA A 98 -21.54 -3.59 0.51
N SER A 99 -22.40 -3.08 1.38
CA SER A 99 -23.54 -2.23 0.97
C SER A 99 -23.08 -0.91 0.32
N VAL A 100 -21.93 -0.37 0.73
CA VAL A 100 -21.34 0.82 0.09
C VAL A 100 -20.82 0.50 -1.31
N GLU A 101 -20.18 -0.66 -1.50
CA GLU A 101 -19.73 -1.13 -2.83
C GLU A 101 -20.91 -1.22 -3.81
N GLU A 102 -21.99 -1.86 -3.36
CA GLU A 102 -23.21 -2.03 -4.15
C GLU A 102 -23.88 -0.68 -4.46
N ARG A 103 -24.12 0.15 -3.45
CA ARG A 103 -24.81 1.44 -3.63
C ARG A 103 -24.00 2.41 -4.49
N ALA A 104 -22.68 2.44 -4.33
CA ALA A 104 -21.81 3.28 -5.16
C ALA A 104 -21.90 2.86 -6.64
N GLY A 105 -21.86 1.55 -6.92
CA GLY A 105 -22.04 1.02 -8.27
C GLY A 105 -23.41 1.32 -8.87
N LEU A 106 -24.49 1.19 -8.10
CA LEU A 106 -25.85 1.54 -8.54
C LEU A 106 -26.00 3.04 -8.84
N ALA A 107 -25.49 3.89 -7.95
CA ALA A 107 -25.50 5.34 -8.13
C ALA A 107 -24.53 5.80 -9.23
N ARG A 108 -23.59 4.94 -9.65
CA ARG A 108 -22.50 5.25 -10.56
C ARG A 108 -21.75 6.50 -10.10
N VAL A 109 -21.36 6.57 -8.82
CA VAL A 109 -20.66 7.71 -8.20
C VAL A 109 -19.54 8.27 -9.08
N LYS A 110 -18.67 7.42 -9.64
CA LYS A 110 -17.62 7.86 -10.56
C LYS A 110 -18.23 8.43 -11.84
N GLY A 111 -19.20 7.74 -12.41
CA GLY A 111 -19.90 8.20 -13.61
C GLY A 111 -20.61 9.53 -13.42
N PHE A 112 -21.22 9.77 -12.25
CA PHE A 112 -21.82 11.03 -11.84
C PHE A 112 -20.77 12.13 -11.75
N ALA A 113 -19.65 11.87 -11.09
CA ALA A 113 -18.57 12.85 -10.96
C ALA A 113 -18.01 13.31 -12.31
N PHE A 114 -17.97 12.43 -13.30
CA PHE A 114 -17.48 12.74 -14.65
C PHE A 114 -18.45 13.59 -15.50
N GLN A 115 -19.66 13.91 -15.01
CA GLN A 115 -20.64 14.68 -15.77
C GLN A 115 -20.37 16.19 -15.74
N ASP A 116 -19.72 16.70 -14.70
CA ASP A 116 -19.39 18.11 -14.59
C ASP A 116 -18.01 18.35 -13.95
N PRO A 117 -17.34 19.47 -14.31
CA PRO A 117 -15.97 19.72 -13.87
C PRO A 117 -15.82 19.91 -12.36
N LYS A 118 -16.83 20.47 -11.66
CA LYS A 118 -16.76 20.67 -10.22
C LYS A 118 -16.82 19.33 -9.47
N SER A 119 -17.75 18.45 -9.86
CA SER A 119 -17.85 17.12 -9.28
C SER A 119 -16.61 16.27 -9.58
N LEU A 120 -16.07 16.36 -10.80
CA LEU A 120 -14.84 15.66 -11.17
C LEU A 120 -13.64 16.17 -10.36
N SER A 121 -13.52 17.48 -10.15
CA SER A 121 -12.50 18.08 -9.29
C SER A 121 -12.59 17.54 -7.85
N LEU A 122 -13.78 17.46 -7.26
CA LEU A 122 -13.96 16.91 -5.92
C LEU A 122 -13.66 15.40 -5.87
N TYR A 123 -14.04 14.65 -6.90
CA TYR A 123 -13.69 13.23 -7.02
C TYR A 123 -12.17 13.03 -7.07
N ILE A 124 -11.46 13.83 -7.87
CA ILE A 124 -9.98 13.82 -7.97
C ILE A 124 -9.36 14.03 -6.59
N LEU A 125 -9.81 15.04 -5.83
CA LEU A 125 -9.27 15.32 -4.50
C LEU A 125 -9.53 14.18 -3.51
N ASN A 126 -10.69 13.53 -3.57
CA ASN A 126 -10.98 12.36 -2.73
C ASN A 126 -10.12 11.15 -3.10
N VAL A 127 -9.91 10.88 -4.38
CA VAL A 127 -9.00 9.82 -4.84
C VAL A 127 -7.55 10.11 -4.42
N ASP A 128 -7.13 11.38 -4.45
CA ASP A 128 -5.79 11.81 -4.00
C ASP A 128 -5.53 11.48 -2.53
N GLN A 129 -6.55 11.54 -1.66
CA GLN A 129 -6.41 11.15 -0.25
C GLN A 129 -6.11 9.64 -0.10
N ILE A 130 -6.78 8.79 -0.89
CA ILE A 130 -6.50 7.34 -0.90
C ILE A 130 -5.10 7.06 -1.45
N ARG A 131 -4.71 7.75 -2.53
CA ARG A 131 -3.36 7.70 -3.08
C ARG A 131 -2.31 8.13 -2.06
N GLU A 132 -2.56 9.21 -1.32
CA GLU A 132 -1.67 9.71 -0.29
C GLU A 132 -1.43 8.68 0.81
N PHE A 133 -2.51 8.07 1.29
CA PHE A 133 -2.41 7.00 2.28
C PHE A 133 -1.55 5.84 1.76
N ARG A 134 -1.83 5.34 0.55
CA ARG A 134 -1.14 4.17 -0.02
C ARG A 134 0.34 4.47 -0.32
N ASP A 135 0.68 5.67 -0.75
CA ASP A 135 2.06 6.10 -0.95
C ASP A 135 2.83 6.14 0.36
N ARG A 136 2.27 6.78 1.39
CA ARG A 136 2.88 6.81 2.72
C ARG A 136 3.04 5.40 3.30
N HIS A 137 2.04 4.54 3.14
CA HIS A 137 2.11 3.13 3.56
C HIS A 137 3.21 2.35 2.81
N TRP A 138 3.38 2.59 1.52
CA TRP A 138 4.47 2.00 0.75
C TRP A 138 5.85 2.48 1.23
N ARG A 139 6.00 3.79 1.51
CA ARG A 139 7.23 4.34 2.10
C ARG A 139 7.52 3.73 3.47
N PHE A 140 6.52 3.59 4.33
CA PHE A 140 6.67 2.91 5.62
C PHE A 140 7.11 1.46 5.45
N THR A 141 6.55 0.73 4.50
CA THR A 141 6.96 -0.66 4.23
C THR A 141 8.43 -0.75 3.82
N LYS A 142 8.87 0.17 2.94
CA LYS A 142 10.27 0.26 2.54
C LYS A 142 11.20 0.49 3.73
N GLU A 143 10.85 1.41 4.62
CA GLU A 143 11.62 1.66 5.84
C GLU A 143 11.53 0.49 6.83
N TYR A 144 10.35 0.21 7.37
CA TYR A 144 10.16 -0.65 8.52
C TYR A 144 10.45 -2.12 8.24
N ILE A 145 10.33 -2.57 6.98
CA ILE A 145 10.43 -3.99 6.63
C ILE A 145 11.55 -4.21 5.62
N ILE A 146 11.46 -3.62 4.42
CA ILE A 146 12.30 -4.04 3.29
C ILE A 146 13.79 -3.73 3.53
N ARG A 147 14.10 -2.58 4.12
CA ARG A 147 15.49 -2.21 4.48
C ARG A 147 16.07 -3.02 5.63
N ARG A 148 15.24 -3.76 6.37
CA ARG A 148 15.60 -4.38 7.65
C ARG A 148 15.52 -5.90 7.62
N SER A 149 14.86 -6.46 6.60
CA SER A 149 14.62 -7.90 6.48
C SER A 149 14.53 -8.33 5.01
N SER A 150 15.16 -9.46 4.69
CA SER A 150 15.00 -10.14 3.40
C SER A 150 13.71 -10.95 3.30
N TYR A 151 13.04 -11.22 4.44
CA TYR A 151 11.79 -11.97 4.50
C TYR A 151 10.66 -11.23 3.76
N SER A 152 10.13 -11.88 2.71
CA SER A 152 9.23 -11.27 1.71
C SER A 152 7.74 -11.35 2.05
N LEU A 153 7.34 -12.21 2.99
CA LEU A 153 5.95 -12.34 3.41
C LEU A 153 5.55 -11.26 4.42
N ALA A 154 4.35 -10.72 4.23
CA ALA A 154 3.66 -9.86 5.21
C ALA A 154 3.21 -10.68 6.42
N THR A 155 2.90 -9.99 7.50
CA THR A 155 2.29 -10.55 8.73
C THR A 155 0.97 -11.27 8.43
N GLY A 156 0.17 -10.73 7.51
CA GLY A 156 -1.03 -11.37 6.97
C GLY A 156 -0.78 -12.46 5.91
N GLY A 157 0.48 -12.78 5.61
CA GLY A 157 0.86 -13.88 4.72
C GLY A 157 0.91 -13.57 3.22
N SER A 158 0.79 -12.30 2.82
CA SER A 158 0.85 -11.88 1.41
C SER A 158 2.26 -11.48 0.95
N PRO A 159 2.67 -11.71 -0.31
CA PRO A 159 3.93 -11.20 -0.85
C PRO A 159 3.95 -9.67 -0.90
N ILE A 160 4.74 -9.03 -0.02
CA ILE A 160 4.70 -7.57 0.19
C ILE A 160 5.10 -6.80 -1.07
N LEU A 161 6.19 -7.22 -1.71
CA LEU A 161 6.82 -6.52 -2.84
C LEU A 161 5.94 -6.51 -4.10
N LYS A 162 5.08 -7.51 -4.26
CA LYS A 162 4.12 -7.58 -5.36
C LYS A 162 2.84 -6.80 -5.05
N TYR A 163 2.40 -6.84 -3.79
CA TYR A 163 1.06 -6.43 -3.40
C TYR A 163 0.89 -4.90 -3.26
N LEU A 164 1.69 -4.28 -2.40
CA LEU A 164 1.53 -2.87 -2.05
C LEU A 164 1.76 -1.90 -3.22
N PRO A 165 2.83 -2.03 -4.01
CA PRO A 165 3.03 -1.09 -5.12
C PRO A 165 1.98 -1.28 -6.22
N GLN A 166 1.47 -2.50 -6.44
CA GLN A 166 0.36 -2.73 -7.36
C GLN A 166 -0.91 -2.01 -6.90
N ASN A 167 -1.20 -2.06 -5.60
CA ASN A 167 -2.36 -1.39 -5.02
C ASN A 167 -2.24 0.15 -5.14
N LEU A 168 -1.05 0.71 -4.91
CA LEU A 168 -0.78 2.12 -5.18
C LEU A 168 -0.91 2.46 -6.67
N ARG A 169 -0.41 1.61 -7.57
CA ARG A 169 -0.53 1.80 -9.02
C ARG A 169 -1.99 1.86 -9.47
N THR A 170 -2.86 1.01 -8.92
CA THR A 170 -4.30 1.05 -9.24
C THR A 170 -4.92 2.41 -8.92
N VAL A 171 -4.68 2.97 -7.73
CA VAL A 171 -5.27 4.28 -7.39
C VAL A 171 -4.65 5.42 -8.20
N VAL A 172 -3.34 5.37 -8.47
CA VAL A 172 -2.67 6.36 -9.33
C VAL A 172 -3.25 6.34 -10.74
N ASN A 173 -3.53 5.16 -11.30
CA ASN A 173 -4.18 5.05 -12.61
C ASN A 173 -5.61 5.63 -12.62
N VAL A 174 -6.38 5.41 -11.56
CA VAL A 174 -7.72 6.01 -11.42
C VAL A 174 -7.63 7.54 -11.33
N LEU A 175 -6.65 8.05 -10.58
CA LEU A 175 -6.41 9.47 -10.43
C LEU A 175 -5.96 10.12 -11.74
N ASP A 176 -5.07 9.46 -12.48
CA ASP A 176 -4.57 9.89 -13.78
C ASP A 176 -5.68 9.93 -14.84
N GLU A 177 -6.55 8.90 -14.88
CA GLU A 177 -7.74 8.86 -15.73
C GLU A 177 -8.67 10.06 -15.45
N ALA A 178 -8.96 10.33 -14.18
CA ALA A 178 -9.82 11.45 -13.79
C ALA A 178 -9.18 12.81 -14.08
N CYS A 179 -7.89 12.97 -13.77
CA CYS A 179 -7.13 14.19 -14.08
C CYS A 179 -7.11 14.51 -15.57
N SER A 180 -6.97 13.48 -16.41
CA SER A 180 -6.96 13.58 -17.88
C SER A 180 -8.32 13.93 -18.47
N ALA A 181 -9.40 13.49 -17.83
CA ALA A 181 -10.77 13.81 -18.23
C ALA A 181 -11.20 15.23 -17.83
N LEU A 182 -10.57 15.81 -16.80
CA LEU A 182 -10.89 17.16 -16.34
C LEU A 182 -10.38 18.22 -17.34
N PRO A 183 -11.13 19.30 -17.63
CA PRO A 183 -10.68 20.40 -18.48
C PRO A 183 -9.38 21.06 -18.02
N SER A 184 -8.73 21.81 -18.93
CA SER A 184 -7.55 22.59 -18.60
C SER A 184 -7.87 23.71 -17.60
N THR A 185 -6.89 24.12 -16.81
CA THR A 185 -7.03 25.17 -15.79
C THR A 185 -7.70 26.45 -16.33
N PRO A 186 -7.33 27.01 -17.51
CA PRO A 186 -8.04 28.14 -18.09
C PRO A 186 -9.54 27.89 -18.35
N GLN A 187 -9.89 26.68 -18.81
CA GLN A 187 -11.29 26.32 -19.03
C GLN A 187 -12.08 26.21 -17.73
N LEU A 188 -11.45 25.76 -16.64
CA LEU A 188 -12.08 25.71 -15.32
C LEU A 188 -12.40 27.13 -14.80
N HIS A 189 -11.50 28.11 -15.00
CA HIS A 189 -11.80 29.51 -14.66
C HIS A 189 -12.96 30.06 -15.50
N THR A 190 -12.99 29.80 -16.82
CA THR A 190 -14.08 30.23 -17.70
C THR A 190 -15.43 29.64 -17.30
N GLN A 191 -15.43 28.43 -16.72
CA GLN A 191 -16.63 27.77 -16.19
C GLN A 191 -17.01 28.26 -14.79
N GLY A 192 -16.29 29.22 -14.22
CA GLY A 192 -16.60 29.83 -12.93
C GLY A 192 -16.34 28.92 -11.73
N LEU A 193 -15.42 27.96 -11.85
CA LEU A 193 -14.98 27.18 -10.69
C LEU A 193 -14.18 28.06 -9.73
N ASP A 194 -14.31 27.74 -8.45
CA ASP A 194 -13.62 28.43 -7.37
C ASP A 194 -12.09 28.31 -7.49
N GLU A 195 -11.38 29.41 -7.21
CA GLU A 195 -9.92 29.51 -7.35
C GLU A 195 -9.18 28.54 -6.43
N GLU A 196 -9.65 28.37 -5.19
CA GLU A 196 -9.02 27.45 -4.23
C GLU A 196 -9.16 25.99 -4.71
N LEU A 197 -10.32 25.64 -5.26
CA LEU A 197 -10.54 24.32 -5.84
C LEU A 197 -9.62 24.06 -7.04
N ILE A 198 -9.49 25.04 -7.95
CA ILE A 198 -8.62 24.93 -9.12
C ILE A 198 -7.16 24.71 -8.69
N GLN A 199 -6.67 25.50 -7.73
CA GLN A 199 -5.30 25.37 -7.22
C GLN A 199 -5.04 23.99 -6.58
N LYS A 200 -5.97 23.49 -5.77
CA LYS A 200 -5.86 22.16 -5.15
C LYS A 200 -5.77 21.04 -6.19
N VAL A 201 -6.61 21.10 -7.22
CA VAL A 201 -6.65 20.08 -8.28
C VAL A 201 -5.43 20.15 -9.18
N GLU A 202 -4.94 21.34 -9.51
CA GLU A 202 -3.71 21.49 -10.28
C GLU A 202 -2.49 20.94 -9.51
N ALA A 203 -2.40 21.24 -8.21
CA ALA A 203 -1.36 20.64 -7.37
C ALA A 203 -1.48 19.11 -7.31
N CYS A 204 -2.71 18.58 -7.30
CA CYS A 204 -2.96 17.13 -7.38
C CYS A 204 -2.51 16.52 -8.71
N ARG A 205 -2.82 17.15 -9.85
CA ARG A 205 -2.40 16.71 -11.19
C ARG A 205 -0.88 16.55 -11.26
N GLN A 206 -0.15 17.58 -10.85
CA GLN A 206 1.32 17.57 -10.85
C GLN A 206 1.88 16.44 -9.98
N ARG A 207 1.36 16.26 -8.76
CA ARG A 207 1.75 15.15 -7.87
C ARG A 207 1.47 13.79 -8.50
N SER A 208 0.30 13.61 -9.10
CA SER A 208 -0.11 12.33 -9.72
C SER A 208 0.85 11.95 -10.85
N THR A 209 1.16 12.88 -11.77
CA THR A 209 2.06 12.61 -12.90
C THR A 209 3.46 12.22 -12.43
N ILE A 210 4.01 12.93 -11.43
CA ILE A 210 5.32 12.62 -10.88
C ILE A 210 5.29 11.25 -10.20
N GLN A 211 4.29 11.00 -9.35
CA GLN A 211 4.19 9.75 -8.62
C GLN A 211 4.03 8.54 -9.53
N LYS A 212 3.25 8.64 -10.61
CA LYS A 212 3.08 7.56 -11.58
C LYS A 212 4.43 7.13 -12.16
N ARG A 213 5.22 8.09 -12.65
CA ARG A 213 6.56 7.84 -13.23
C ARG A 213 7.54 7.24 -12.21
N VAL A 214 7.55 7.78 -11.00
CA VAL A 214 8.44 7.27 -9.92
C VAL A 214 8.05 5.84 -9.56
N LEU A 215 6.75 5.57 -9.38
CA LEU A 215 6.26 4.26 -9.00
C LEU A 215 6.52 3.20 -10.08
N GLU A 216 6.31 3.53 -11.36
CA GLU A 216 6.59 2.60 -12.47
C GLU A 216 8.05 2.14 -12.45
N ARG A 217 9.00 3.08 -12.33
CA ARG A 217 10.43 2.77 -12.20
C ARG A 217 10.75 1.97 -10.94
N GLU A 218 10.16 2.33 -9.80
CA GLU A 218 10.34 1.56 -8.57
C GLU A 218 9.86 0.12 -8.74
N MET A 219 8.70 -0.09 -9.37
CA MET A 219 8.13 -1.41 -9.58
C MET A 219 9.01 -2.30 -10.47
N GLU A 220 9.60 -1.74 -11.53
CA GLU A 220 10.57 -2.45 -12.38
C GLU A 220 11.77 -2.95 -11.57
N VAL A 221 12.33 -2.09 -10.72
CA VAL A 221 13.44 -2.45 -9.84
C VAL A 221 13.03 -3.56 -8.86
N TRP A 222 11.87 -3.42 -8.21
CA TRP A 222 11.42 -4.41 -7.21
C TRP A 222 11.06 -5.75 -7.82
N GLN A 223 10.60 -5.78 -9.07
CA GLN A 223 10.37 -7.03 -9.78
C GLN A 223 11.68 -7.81 -9.98
N ILE A 224 12.74 -7.14 -10.43
CA ILE A 224 14.06 -7.75 -10.57
C ILE A 224 14.58 -8.26 -9.22
N VAL A 225 14.45 -7.45 -8.16
CA VAL A 225 14.87 -7.84 -6.81
C VAL A 225 14.09 -9.06 -6.29
N ASP A 226 12.78 -9.14 -6.54
CA ASP A 226 11.96 -10.27 -6.11
C ASP A 226 12.36 -11.56 -6.86
N GLU A 227 12.57 -11.49 -8.18
CA GLU A 227 13.04 -12.61 -9.00
C GLU A 227 14.42 -13.14 -8.53
N GLN A 228 15.34 -12.24 -8.19
CA GLN A 228 16.65 -12.61 -7.62
C GLN A 228 16.50 -13.32 -6.28
N ARG A 229 15.68 -12.78 -5.36
CA ARG A 229 15.45 -13.38 -4.04
C ARG A 229 14.80 -14.76 -4.11
N GLN A 230 13.85 -14.95 -5.03
CA GLN A 230 13.22 -16.25 -5.26
C GLN A 230 14.25 -17.27 -5.77
N THR A 231 15.10 -16.86 -6.72
CA THR A 231 16.18 -17.70 -7.25
C THR A 231 17.16 -18.14 -6.16
N GLU A 232 17.61 -17.21 -5.31
CA GLU A 232 18.50 -17.53 -4.18
C GLU A 232 17.85 -18.47 -3.17
N THR A 233 16.57 -18.28 -2.87
CA THR A 233 15.81 -19.13 -1.95
C THR A 233 15.65 -20.54 -2.50
N ALA A 234 15.34 -20.67 -3.80
CA ALA A 234 15.25 -21.96 -4.48
C ALA A 234 16.60 -22.68 -4.53
N ALA A 235 17.70 -21.96 -4.79
CA ALA A 235 19.05 -22.52 -4.76
C ALA A 235 19.43 -23.06 -3.36
N ARG A 236 19.10 -22.32 -2.30
CA ARG A 236 19.30 -22.77 -0.92
C ARG A 236 18.45 -23.99 -0.55
N ALA A 237 17.20 -24.05 -1.01
CA ALA A 237 16.33 -25.20 -0.81
C ALA A 237 16.81 -26.44 -1.58
N GLY A 238 17.32 -26.25 -2.81
CA GLY A 238 17.89 -27.32 -3.64
C GLY A 238 19.22 -27.88 -3.11
N LEU A 239 20.06 -27.04 -2.50
CA LEU A 239 21.30 -27.48 -1.82
C LEU A 239 21.02 -28.25 -0.50
N GLY A 240 19.79 -28.22 0.01
CA GLY A 240 19.35 -28.99 1.17
C GLY A 240 19.15 -30.48 0.90
N VAL A 241 19.17 -30.91 -0.37
CA VAL A 241 19.17 -32.33 -0.77
C VAL A 241 20.59 -32.74 -1.17
N GLY A 242 21.42 -32.95 -0.14
CA GLY A 242 22.69 -33.67 -0.17
C GLY A 242 23.60 -33.47 -1.39
N VAL A 243 24.42 -32.41 -1.40
CA VAL A 243 25.73 -32.44 -2.07
C VAL A 243 26.74 -31.65 -1.26
N THR A 244 27.69 -32.36 -0.64
CA THR A 244 28.91 -31.78 -0.09
C THR A 244 29.82 -31.38 -1.25
N LEU A 245 29.90 -30.10 -1.58
CA LEU A 245 30.96 -29.57 -2.44
C LEU A 245 31.58 -28.34 -1.80
N GLY A 246 32.80 -28.52 -1.28
CA GLY A 246 33.64 -27.44 -0.81
C GLY A 246 34.15 -26.63 -1.99
N VAL A 247 33.88 -25.33 -1.99
CA VAL A 247 34.62 -24.36 -2.82
C VAL A 247 34.81 -23.09 -1.99
N LYS A 248 36.08 -22.75 -1.74
CA LYS A 248 36.52 -21.44 -1.25
C LYS A 248 36.19 -20.39 -2.32
N GLY A 249 35.39 -19.40 -1.98
CA GLY A 249 35.22 -18.18 -2.75
C GLY A 249 34.83 -17.04 -1.83
N LYS A 250 35.71 -16.05 -1.67
CA LYS A 250 35.42 -14.78 -0.97
C LYS A 250 34.26 -14.09 -1.69
N VAL A 251 33.24 -13.67 -0.93
CA VAL A 251 32.17 -12.80 -1.42
C VAL A 251 32.32 -11.45 -0.73
N ASP A 252 33.04 -10.53 -1.38
CA ASP A 252 33.01 -9.11 -1.06
C ASP A 252 32.00 -8.46 -2.02
N ALA A 253 30.76 -8.30 -1.58
CA ALA A 253 29.77 -7.44 -2.21
C ALA A 253 28.95 -6.73 -1.13
N VAL A 254 29.57 -5.72 -0.53
CA VAL A 254 28.88 -4.76 0.34
C VAL A 254 28.06 -3.85 -0.58
N TYR A 255 26.74 -4.01 -0.58
CA TYR A 255 25.83 -2.99 -1.10
C TYR A 255 25.79 -1.84 -0.08
N THR A 256 26.51 -0.76 -0.36
CA THR A 256 26.30 0.54 0.28
C THR A 256 25.23 1.30 -0.52
N PRO A 257 24.04 1.57 0.03
CA PRO A 257 23.13 2.52 -0.58
C PRO A 257 23.80 3.89 -0.55
N GLY A 258 24.05 4.47 -1.71
CA GLY A 258 24.51 5.85 -1.82
C GLY A 258 23.57 6.77 -1.04
N GLU A 259 24.16 7.71 -0.30
CA GLU A 259 23.44 8.78 0.37
C GLU A 259 22.55 9.48 -0.66
N MET A 260 21.26 9.15 -0.66
CA MET A 260 20.27 10.05 -1.24
C MET A 260 20.25 11.27 -0.34
N ASP A 261 20.78 12.36 -0.88
CA ASP A 261 20.74 13.71 -0.36
C ASP A 261 19.38 13.98 0.34
N MET A 262 19.45 14.09 1.67
CA MET A 262 18.33 14.43 2.56
C MET A 262 17.99 15.94 2.51
N GLY A 263 18.28 16.61 1.39
CA GLY A 263 18.20 18.05 1.19
C GLY A 263 16.80 18.68 1.32
N GLU A 264 15.72 17.91 1.27
CA GLU A 264 14.36 18.45 1.38
C GLU A 264 13.73 18.33 2.79
N ALA A 265 14.32 17.55 3.70
CA ALA A 265 13.79 17.41 5.06
C ALA A 265 13.97 18.68 5.93
N LYS A 266 14.85 19.61 5.53
CA LYS A 266 15.11 20.87 6.26
C LYS A 266 14.27 22.07 5.82
N ARG A 267 13.45 21.98 4.76
CA ARG A 267 12.61 23.12 4.31
C ARG A 267 11.19 23.15 4.87
N LEU A 268 10.72 22.08 5.52
CA LEU A 268 9.36 22.01 6.08
C LEU A 268 9.26 22.39 7.58
N GLN A 269 10.38 22.72 8.23
CA GLN A 269 10.38 23.21 9.62
C GLN A 269 10.44 24.74 9.77
N ARG A 270 10.53 25.51 8.69
CA ARG A 270 10.51 26.99 8.73
C ARG A 270 9.36 27.53 7.88
N GLY A 271 8.17 27.53 8.47
CA GLY A 271 6.96 28.00 7.80
C GLY A 271 5.79 28.18 8.76
N SER A 272 6.02 28.80 9.92
CA SER A 272 4.94 29.44 10.69
C SER A 272 5.55 30.56 11.52
N VAL A 273 5.39 31.79 11.06
CA VAL A 273 5.59 33.02 11.84
C VAL A 273 4.20 33.63 12.02
N GLY A 274 3.83 33.87 13.27
CA GLY A 274 2.68 34.68 13.69
C GLY A 274 2.81 34.91 15.18
N SER A 275 3.52 35.97 15.59
CA SER A 275 2.97 37.30 15.92
C SER A 275 2.35 37.32 17.32
N ASP A 276 3.20 37.41 18.34
CA ASP A 276 2.81 37.92 19.64
C ASP A 276 2.64 39.44 19.57
N ARG A 277 1.40 39.90 19.62
CA ARG A 277 1.00 41.20 20.18
C ARG A 277 -0.36 41.05 20.84
N GLY A 278 -0.41 41.36 22.13
CA GLY A 278 -1.62 41.30 22.95
C GLY A 278 -1.33 41.58 24.43
N GLY A 279 -0.62 42.67 24.68
CA GLY A 279 -0.53 43.42 25.95
C GLY A 279 -0.60 44.90 25.61
#